data_AF-A0A1J8PQB1-F1
#
_entry.id   AF-A0A1J8PQB1-F1
#
_cell.length_a   1.000
_cell.length_b   1.000
_cell.length_c   1.000
_cell.angle_alpha   90.00
_cell.angle_beta   90.00
_cell.angle_gamma   90.00
#
_symmetry.space_group_name_H-M   'P 1'
#
loop_
_entity.id
_entity.type
_entity.pdbx_description
1 polymer ?
#
loop_
_entity_poly.entity_id
_entity_poly.type
_entity_poly.pdbx_seq_one_letter_code
_entity_poly.pdbx_strand_id
1 'polypeptide(L)' 'SMGGSATTLEQARSSILEHRAQLNLNSDGALLFQQTNTDRFGNQHLRFKTTYRGIEVEKMQIIVHFDQEAVS' A
#
# COMPACT_ATOMS: atom_id res chain seq x y z
N SER A 1 18.26 3.75 -21.74
CA SER A 1 17.36 4.33 -20.72
C SER A 1 16.67 3.16 -20.01
N MET A 2 17.26 2.65 -18.93
CA MET A 2 16.68 1.53 -18.18
C MET A 2 15.77 2.13 -17.10
N GLY A 3 14.48 2.26 -17.41
CA GLY A 3 13.46 2.54 -16.40
C GLY A 3 13.37 1.32 -15.50
N GLY A 4 13.87 1.42 -14.27
CA GLY A 4 13.70 0.37 -13.28
C GLY A 4 12.22 0.20 -12.99
N SER A 5 11.69 -1.00 -13.17
CA SER A 5 10.32 -1.31 -12.79
C SER A 5 10.14 -1.01 -11.30
N ALA A 6 9.14 -0.18 -10.98
CA ALA A 6 8.78 0.10 -9.60
C ALA A 6 8.45 -1.20 -8.86
N THR A 7 8.93 -1.34 -7.63
CA THR A 7 8.58 -2.45 -6.74
C THR A 7 7.07 -2.42 -6.41
N THR A 8 6.47 -3.56 -6.05
CA THR A 8 5.06 -3.61 -5.63
C THR A 8 4.76 -2.71 -4.44
N LEU A 9 5.75 -2.44 -3.57
CA LEU A 9 5.64 -1.46 -2.49
C LEU A 9 5.54 -0.01 -3.00
N GLU A 10 6.33 0.37 -3.99
CA GLU A 10 6.28 1.70 -4.61
C GLU A 10 4.96 1.91 -5.34
N GLN A 11 4.51 0.90 -6.10
CA GLN A 11 3.21 0.91 -6.76
C GLN A 11 2.05 1.04 -5.76
N ALA A 12 2.11 0.30 -4.65
CA ALA A 12 1.11 0.39 -3.58
C ALA A 12 1.06 1.78 -2.97
N ARG A 13 2.22 2.36 -2.66
CA ARG A 13 2.30 3.72 -2.11
C ARG A 13 1.75 4.75 -3.09
N SER A 14 2.10 4.67 -4.38
CA SER A 14 1.57 5.58 -5.40
C SER A 14 0.04 5.50 -5.46
N SER A 15 -0.51 4.29 -5.57
CA SER A 15 -1.94 4.06 -5.66
C SER A 15 -2.71 4.62 -4.45
N ILE A 16 -2.21 4.41 -3.23
CA ILE A 16 -2.83 4.96 -2.02
C ILE A 16 -2.80 6.50 -2.04
N LEU A 17 -1.67 7.10 -2.43
CA LEU A 17 -1.51 8.55 -2.47
C LEU A 17 -2.38 9.21 -3.55
N GLU A 18 -2.55 8.56 -4.70
CA GLU A 18 -3.48 8.98 -5.75
C GLU A 18 -4.93 9.04 -5.25
N HIS A 19 -5.33 8.09 -4.40
CA HIS A 19 -6.69 8.01 -3.85
C HIS A 19 -6.83 8.61 -2.44
N ARG A 20 -5.83 9.38 -1.97
CA ARG A 20 -5.76 9.86 -0.58
C ARG A 20 -7.00 10.60 -0.09
N ALA A 21 -7.63 11.40 -0.96
CA ALA A 21 -8.82 12.16 -0.60
C ALA A 21 -10.02 11.24 -0.31
N GLN A 22 -10.17 10.16 -1.08
CA GLN A 22 -11.24 9.18 -0.90
C GLN A 22 -11.01 8.30 0.33
N LEU A 23 -9.74 8.08 0.68
CA LEU A 23 -9.32 7.34 1.87
C LEU A 23 -9.30 8.20 3.14
N ASN A 24 -9.70 9.47 3.06
CA ASN A 24 -9.61 10.44 4.16
C ASN A 24 -8.19 10.55 4.77
N LEU A 25 -7.18 10.37 3.93
CA LEU A 25 -5.77 10.56 4.28
C LEU A 25 -5.44 12.04 4.10
N ASN A 26 -5.36 12.74 5.22
CA ASN A 26 -4.95 14.14 5.28
C ASN A 26 -3.42 14.29 5.18
N SER A 27 -2.95 15.51 4.93
CA SER A 27 -1.52 15.84 4.87
C SER A 27 -0.78 15.56 6.19
N ASP A 28 -1.51 15.52 7.29
CA ASP A 28 -0.97 15.29 8.65
C ASP A 28 -0.86 13.80 8.99
N GLY A 29 -1.25 12.93 8.06
CA GLY A 29 -1.17 11.49 8.22
C GLY A 29 0.00 10.89 7.45
N ALA A 30 0.65 9.89 8.06
CA ALA A 30 1.68 9.09 7.40
C ALA A 30 1.17 7.68 7.10
N LEU A 31 1.64 7.11 5.98
CA LEU A 31 1.46 5.70 5.66
C LEU A 31 2.62 4.89 6.21
N LEU A 32 2.33 4.00 7.16
CA LEU A 32 3.29 3.11 7.79
C LEU A 32 3.15 1.72 7.19
N PHE A 33 4.07 1.34 6.31
CA PHE A 33 4.16 -0.03 5.83
C PHE A 33 4.41 -0.99 7.00
N GLN A 34 3.70 -2.12 7.03
CA GLN A 34 3.83 -3.12 8.07
C GLN A 34 4.47 -4.40 7.52
N GLN A 35 3.84 -4.99 6.52
CA GLN A 35 4.24 -6.29 5.99
C GLN A 35 3.66 -6.51 4.60
N THR A 36 4.30 -7.44 3.89
CA THR A 36 3.76 -8.09 2.70
C THR A 36 3.46 -9.54 3.06
N ASN A 37 2.24 -9.99 2.77
CA ASN A 37 1.90 -11.41 2.82
C ASN A 37 1.69 -11.90 1.38
N THR A 38 2.24 -13.06 1.05
CA THR A 38 1.95 -13.74 -0.21
C THR A 38 1.01 -14.91 0.08
N ASP A 39 -0.11 -14.99 -0.62
CA ASP A 39 -1.03 -16.11 -0.47
C ASP A 39 -0.55 -17.36 -1.24
N ARG A 40 -1.32 -18.45 -1.15
CA ARG A 40 -1.00 -19.71 -1.84
C ARG A 40 -1.06 -19.63 -3.37
N PHE A 41 -1.65 -18.57 -3.91
CA PHE A 41 -1.79 -18.32 -5.35
C PHE A 41 -0.73 -17.36 -5.87
N GLY A 42 0.19 -16.89 -5.01
CA GLY A 42 1.23 -15.94 -5.37
C GLY A 42 0.79 -14.47 -5.34
N ASN A 43 -0.45 -14.18 -4.95
CA ASN A 43 -0.93 -12.80 -4.82
C ASN A 43 -0.27 -12.13 -3.62
N GLN A 44 0.11 -10.86 -3.77
CA GLN A 44 0.72 -10.08 -2.70
C GLN A 44 -0.30 -9.16 -2.03
N HIS A 45 -0.27 -9.14 -0.70
CA HIS A 45 -1.10 -8.29 0.15
C HIS A 45 -0.20 -7.39 0.99
N LEU A 46 -0.12 -6.11 0.63
CA LEU A 46 0.68 -5.13 1.34
C LEU A 46 -0.19 -4.38 2.34
N ARG A 47 0.17 -4.44 3.62
CA ARG A 47 -0.57 -3.79 4.71
C ARG A 47 0.11 -2.50 5.14
N PHE A 48 -0.69 -1.45 5.26
CA PHE A 48 -0.31 -0.15 5.77
C PHE A 48 -1.19 0.23 6.95
N LYS A 49 -0.57 0.78 8.00
CA LYS A 49 -1.26 1.55 9.02
C LYS A 49 -1.17 3.04 8.70
N THR A 50 -2.00 3.83 9.34
CA THR A 50 -2.00 5.28 9.18
C THR A 50 -1.73 5.96 10.52
N THR A 51 -1.08 7.11 10.49
CA THR A 51 -1.01 8.00 11.65
C THR A 51 -1.89 9.23 11.45
N TYR A 52 -2.24 9.89 12.54
CA TYR A 52 -2.72 11.26 12.56
C TYR A 52 -1.88 12.04 13.56
N ARG A 53 -1.14 13.05 13.10
CA ARG A 53 -0.22 13.84 13.93
C ARG A 53 0.78 12.97 14.72
N GLY A 54 1.29 11.92 14.08
CA GLY A 54 2.27 11.00 14.65
C GLY A 54 1.69 9.90 15.56
N ILE A 55 0.39 9.90 15.84
CA ILE A 55 -0.28 8.85 16.63
C ILE A 55 -0.89 7.82 15.67
N GLU A 56 -0.61 6.55 15.88
CA GLU A 56 -1.22 5.46 15.10
C GLU A 56 -2.75 5.44 15.28
N VAL A 57 -3.48 5.33 14.17
CA VAL A 57 -4.93 5.18 14.19
C VAL A 57 -5.27 3.69 14.29
N GLU A 58 -5.56 3.21 15.51
CA GLU A 58 -5.72 1.78 15.83
C GLU A 58 -6.62 0.98 14.87
N LYS A 59 -7.69 1.60 14.35
CA LYS A 59 -8.72 0.93 13.54
C LYS A 59 -8.69 1.31 12.07
N MET A 60 -7.62 1.94 11.59
CA MET A 60 -7.47 2.32 10.19
C MET A 60 -6.29 1.58 9.55
N GLN A 61 -6.61 0.76 8.57
CA GLN A 61 -5.64 -0.02 7.81
C GLN A 61 -6.00 0.03 6.34
N ILE A 62 -4.97 0.07 5.50
CA ILE A 62 -5.11 0.01 4.05
C ILE A 62 -4.37 -1.25 3.60
N ILE A 63 -5.04 -2.08 2.81
CA ILE A 63 -4.47 -3.29 2.24
C ILE A 63 -4.53 -3.14 0.72
N VAL A 64 -3.38 -3.24 0.06
CA VAL A 64 -3.28 -3.23 -1.40
C VAL A 64 -3.00 -4.65 -1.87
N HIS A 65 -3.76 -5.06 -2.87
CA HIS A 65 -3.72 -6.40 -3.45
C HIS A 65 -3.06 -6.34 -4.84
N PHE A 66 -2.07 -7.19 -5.07
CA PHE A 66 -1.48 -7.41 -6.38
C PHE A 66 -1.69 -8.87 -6.74
N ASP A 67 -2.49 -9.10 -7.77
CA ASP A 67 -2.68 -10.43 -8.30
C ASP A 67 -1.40 -10.85 -9.03
N GLN A 68 -1.03 -12.13 -8.91
CA GLN A 68 -0.02 -12.67 -9.80
C GLN A 68 -0.61 -12.65 -11.20
N GLU A 69 -0.04 -11.84 -12.11
CA GLU A 69 -0.42 -11.89 -13.53
C GLU A 69 -0.35 -13.35 -13.96
N ALA A 70 -1.47 -13.90 -14.43
CA ALA A 70 -1.47 -15.23 -14.99
C ALA A 70 -0.43 -15.24 -16.10
N VAL A 71 0.58 -16.10 -15.97
CA VAL A 71 1.50 -16.36 -17.09
C VAL A 71 0.63 -16.99 -18.17
N SER A 72 0.20 -16.18 -19.14
CA SER A 72 -0.56 -16.61 -20.31
C SER A 72 0.32 -17.44 -21.23
#